data_AF-A0A2T4N9V5-F1
#
_entry.id   AF-A0A2T4N9V5-F1
#
_cell.length_a   1.000
_cell.length_b   1.000
_cell.length_c   1.000
_cell.angle_alpha   90.00
_cell.angle_beta   90.00
_cell.angle_gamma   90.00
#
_symmetry.space_group_name_H-M   'P 1'
#
loop_
_entity.id
_entity.type
_entity.pdbx_description
1 polymer ?
#
loop_
_entity_poly.entity_id
_entity_poly.type
_entity_poly.pdbx_seq_one_letter_code
_entity_poly.pdbx_strand_id
1 'polypeptide(L)' 'MIPITTFPKEEDAFPCWTRLVAAGVTFFDAADEYGDGRGEQLIGGYLRERPDAGAFVATKMGRRVEQLPGS' A
#
# COMPACT_ATOMS: atom_id res chain seq x y z
N MET A 1 5.60 1.98 -9.49
CA MET A 1 4.57 2.40 -8.52
C MET A 1 3.52 1.31 -8.50
N ILE A 2 3.28 0.72 -7.33
CA ILE A 2 2.32 -0.38 -7.18
C ILE A 2 1.28 0.00 -6.14
N PRO A 3 -0.02 -0.09 -6.48
CA PRO A 3 -1.09 0.15 -5.52
C PRO A 3 -1.15 -0.98 -4.50
N ILE A 4 -0.97 -0.66 -3.23
CA ILE A 4 -1.01 -1.64 -2.13
C ILE A 4 -2.41 -2.24 -1.90
N THR A 5 -3.46 -1.65 -2.49
CA THR A 5 -4.85 -2.10 -2.42
C THR A 5 -5.18 -3.29 -3.33
N THR A 6 -4.21 -3.73 -4.15
CA THR A 6 -4.41 -4.85 -5.10
C THR A 6 -4.66 -6.19 -4.39
N PHE A 7 -4.20 -6.34 -3.14
CA PHE A 7 -4.20 -7.62 -2.45
C PHE A 7 -5.20 -7.64 -1.29
N PRO A 8 -6.22 -8.53 -1.31
CA PRO A 8 -7.16 -8.66 -0.21
C PRO A 8 -6.58 -9.45 0.98
N LYS A 9 -5.40 -10.08 0.84
CA LYS A 9 -4.78 -10.90 1.89
C LYS A 9 -3.26 -10.78 1.88
N GLU A 10 -2.66 -11.00 3.06
CA GLU A 10 -1.21 -10.98 3.28
C GLU A 10 -0.47 -12.07 2.49
N GLU A 11 -1.07 -13.26 2.42
CA GLU A 11 -0.52 -14.44 1.73
C GLU A 11 -0.21 -14.18 0.25
N ASP A 12 -0.94 -13.27 -0.38
CA ASP A 12 -0.74 -12.85 -1.77
C ASP A 12 0.18 -11.63 -1.88
N ALA A 13 0.12 -10.72 -0.90
CA ALA A 13 0.83 -9.45 -0.92
C ALA A 13 2.34 -9.61 -0.70
N PHE A 14 2.73 -10.37 0.34
CA PHE A 14 4.13 -10.43 0.78
C PHE A 14 5.07 -11.09 -0.23
N PRO A 15 4.70 -12.21 -0.90
CA PRO A 15 5.54 -12.80 -1.95
C PRO A 15 5.72 -11.84 -3.13
N CYS A 16 4.66 -11.12 -3.51
CA CYS A 16 4.71 -10.14 -4.59
C CYS A 16 5.67 -8.99 -4.23
N TRP A 17 5.48 -8.35 -3.08
CA TRP A 17 6.35 -7.26 -2.61
C TRP A 17 7.79 -7.69 -2.42
N THR A 18 8.04 -8.91 -1.94
CA THR A 18 9.38 -9.49 -1.85
C THR A 18 10.05 -9.54 -3.21
N ARG A 19 9.33 -10.01 -4.24
CA ARG A 19 9.86 -10.07 -5.62
C ARG A 19 10.13 -8.68 -6.20
N LEU A 20 9.30 -7.70 -5.86
CA LEU A 20 9.43 -6.32 -6.32
C LEU A 20 10.61 -5.61 -5.66
N VAL A 21 10.79 -5.76 -4.35
CA VAL A 21 11.97 -5.25 -3.62
C VAL A 21 13.23 -5.90 -4.17
N ALA A 22 13.21 -7.22 -4.40
CA ALA A 22 14.34 -7.92 -5.03
C ALA A 22 14.63 -7.42 -6.46
N ALA A 23 13.62 -6.92 -7.18
CA ALA A 23 13.76 -6.28 -8.48
C ALA A 23 14.18 -4.79 -8.40
N GLY A 24 14.46 -4.28 -7.19
CA GLY A 24 14.90 -2.90 -6.97
C GLY A 24 13.77 -1.88 -6.83
N VAL A 25 12.51 -2.33 -6.67
CA VAL A 25 11.39 -1.42 -6.41
C VAL A 25 11.48 -0.93 -4.96
N THR A 26 11.63 0.39 -4.82
CA THR A 26 11.71 1.06 -3.51
C THR A 26 10.57 2.02 -3.24
N PHE A 27 9.64 2.24 -4.18
CA PHE A 27 8.55 3.20 -4.02
C PHE A 27 7.18 2.52 -4.06
N PHE A 28 6.48 2.55 -2.93
CA PHE A 28 5.12 2.01 -2.75
C PHE A 28 4.13 3.16 -2.64
N ASP A 29 3.01 3.09 -3.38
CA ASP A 29 1.95 4.08 -3.33
C ASP A 29 0.69 3.47 -2.74
N ALA A 30 0.16 4.14 -1.72
CA ALA A 30 -1.10 3.85 -1.06
C ALA A 30 -2.10 4.94 -1.43
N ALA A 31 -3.19 4.55 -2.10
CA ALA A 31 -4.38 5.38 -2.21
C ALA A 31 -5.45 4.74 -1.34
N ASP A 32 -5.73 5.33 -0.17
CA ASP A 32 -6.78 4.86 0.75
C ASP A 32 -8.18 5.28 0.27
N GLU A 33 -8.56 4.86 -0.93
CA GLU A 33 -9.88 5.20 -1.49
C GLU A 33 -10.94 4.13 -1.19
N TYR A 34 -10.53 2.93 -0.74
CA TYR A 34 -11.45 1.78 -0.66
C TYR A 34 -11.26 0.83 0.53
N GLY A 35 -10.45 1.14 1.55
CA GLY A 35 -10.21 0.12 2.56
C GLY A 35 -9.60 0.57 3.87
N ASP A 36 -10.29 1.43 4.63
CA ASP A 36 -10.19 1.60 6.11
C ASP A 36 -8.76 1.41 6.71
N GLY A 37 -7.72 1.91 6.04
CA GLY A 37 -6.32 1.70 6.45
C GLY A 37 -5.75 0.27 6.34
N ARG A 38 -6.48 -0.71 5.80
CA ARG A 38 -6.04 -2.11 5.65
C ARG A 38 -4.78 -2.24 4.80
N GLY A 39 -4.68 -1.50 3.70
CA GLY A 39 -3.48 -1.48 2.86
C GLY A 39 -2.26 -0.99 3.64
N GLU A 40 -2.45 0.09 4.40
CA GLU A 40 -1.40 0.69 5.24
C GLU A 40 -0.92 -0.26 6.35
N GLN A 41 -1.84 -1.03 6.95
CA GLN A 41 -1.48 -2.06 7.93
C GLN A 41 -0.65 -3.19 7.31
N LEU A 42 -1.02 -3.67 6.12
CA LEU A 42 -0.29 -4.75 5.44
C LEU A 42 1.13 -4.32 5.05
N ILE A 43 1.29 -3.15 4.42
CA ILE A 43 2.63 -2.65 4.05
C ILE A 43 3.46 -2.33 5.30
N GLY A 44 2.83 -1.84 6.37
CA GLY A 44 3.48 -1.62 7.67
C GLY A 44 3.99 -2.91 8.31
N GLY A 45 3.24 -4.02 8.21
CA GLY A 45 3.67 -5.35 8.63
C GLY A 45 4.89 -5.83 7.84
N TYR A 46 4.81 -5.77 6.52
CA TYR A 46 5.90 -6.18 5.62
C TYR A 46 7.20 -5.41 5.90
N LEU A 47 7.14 -4.08 6.06
CA LEU A 47 8.31 -3.26 6.33
C LEU A 47 8.90 -3.48 7.72
N ARG A 48 8.09 -3.90 8.70
CA ARG A 48 8.59 -4.27 10.03
C ARG A 48 9.46 -5.53 9.97
N GLU A 49 9.14 -6.47 9.09
CA GLU A 49 9.93 -7.69 8.86
C GLU A 49 11.14 -7.46 7.95
N ARG A 50 11.15 -6.36 7.20
CA ARG A 50 12.18 -6.01 6.20
C ARG A 50 12.68 -4.57 6.38
N PRO A 51 13.31 -4.23 7.52
CA PRO A 51 13.80 -2.87 7.77
C PRO A 51 14.89 -2.43 6.78
N ASP A 52 15.53 -3.39 6.09
CA ASP A 52 16.56 -3.21 5.08
C ASP A 52 16.00 -2.96 3.66
N ALA A 53 14.68 -3.05 3.45
CA ALA A 53 14.07 -2.90 2.12
C ALA A 53 14.26 -1.51 1.49
N GLY A 54 14.68 -0.50 2.27
CA GLY A 54 14.91 0.87 1.77
C GLY A 54 13.67 1.48 1.12
N ALA A 55 12.49 1.03 1.54
CA ALA A 55 11.22 1.36 0.91
C ALA A 55 10.71 2.74 1.35
N PHE A 56 10.32 3.54 0.39
CA PHE A 56 9.56 4.77 0.56
C PHE A 56 8.08 4.49 0.30
N VAL A 57 7.24 4.81 1.28
CA VAL A 57 5.78 4.66 1.18
C VAL A 57 5.16 6.04 1.07
N ALA A 58 4.51 6.31 -0.05
CA ALA A 58 3.63 7.47 -0.19
C ALA A 58 2.20 7.04 0.11
N THR A 59 1.52 7.73 1.03
CA THR A 59 0.08 7.54 1.27
C THR A 59 -0.66 8.85 1.01
N LYS A 60 -1.90 8.76 0.56
CA LYS A 60 -2.80 9.90 0.34
C LYS A 60 -3.90 9.87 1.39
N MET A 61 -3.90 10.86 2.28
CA MET A 61 -5.02 11.13 3.19
C MET A 61 -5.98 12.13 2.54
N GLY A 62 -7.03 11.63 1.90
CA GLY A 62 -8.15 12.46 1.45
C GLY A 62 -9.04 12.82 2.64
N ARG A 63 -9.50 14.07 2.74
CA ARG A 63 -10.61 14.39 3.66
C ARG A 63 -11.85 13.68 3.12
N ARG A 64 -12.60 12.94 3.94
CA ARG A 64 -13.94 12.47 3.57
C ARG A 64 -14.80 13.70 3.27
N VAL A 65 -14.95 14.02 1.99
CA VAL A 65 -15.98 14.93 1.48
C VAL A 65 -17.00 14.05 0.81
N GLU A 66 -18.27 14.20 1.20
CA GLU A 66 -19.39 13.51 0.59
C GLU A 66 -19.38 13.78 -0.92
N GLN A 67 -19.31 12.71 -1.73
CA GLN A 67 -19.39 12.80 -3.18
C GLN A 67 -20.87 12.99 -3.55
N LEU A 68 -21.36 14.22 -3.43
CA LEU A 68 -22.70 14.55 -3.92
C LEU A 68 -22.63 14.59 -5.46
N PRO A 69 -23.46 13.80 -6.18
CA PRO A 69 -23.55 13.93 -7.61
C PRO A 69 -23.97 15.37 -7.95
N GLY A 70 -23.18 16.04 -8.79
CA GLY A 70 -23.50 17.38 -9.28
C GLY A 70 -24.84 17.34 -9.99
N SER A 71 -25.80 18.12 -9.49
CA SER A 71 -27.12 18.34 -10.08
C SER A 71 -27.02 18.93 -11.48
#